data_AF-A0A3G1KRL7-F1
#
_entry.id   AF-A0A3G1KRL7-F1
#
_cell.length_a   1.000
_cell.length_b   1.000
_cell.length_c   1.000
_cell.angle_alpha   90.00
_cell.angle_beta   90.00
_cell.angle_gamma   90.00
#
_symmetry.space_group_name_H-M   'P 1'
#
loop_
_entity.id
_entity.type
_entity.pdbx_description
1 polymer ?
#
loop_
_entity_poly.entity_id
_entity_poly.type
_entity_poly.pdbx_seq_one_letter_code
_entity_poly.pdbx_strand_id
1 'polypeptide(L)'
;MEEVVRAIQAGYGNRMMLEISPEMAFGVLSPAFKGCEGNFALNFYAKKGCNFLKDNLCELYGTGLMPLECRFCHHDRIGLGRKCHLDIEKEWNTAMGQVQVAKWTRQFGLWEQYKALIKGPTSCRPPNKKTRDFI
;
A
#
# COMPACT_ATOMS: atom_id res chain seq x y z
N MET A 1 4.51 11.54 -10.14
CA MET A 1 3.58 10.46 -10.56
C MET A 1 4.19 9.62 -11.64
N GLU A 2 4.95 10.25 -12.56
CA GLU A 2 5.60 9.57 -13.66
C GLU A 2 6.44 8.36 -13.23
N GLU A 3 7.22 8.45 -12.16
CA GLU A 3 8.05 7.34 -11.69
C GLU A 3 7.26 6.20 -11.05
N VAL A 4 6.18 6.50 -10.32
CA VAL A 4 5.27 5.47 -9.79
C VAL A 4 4.63 4.70 -10.95
N VAL A 5 4.16 5.44 -11.96
CA VAL A 5 3.59 4.85 -13.17
C VAL A 5 4.63 4.01 -13.91
N ARG A 6 5.85 4.53 -14.10
CA ARG A 6 6.95 3.79 -14.72
C ARG A 6 7.31 2.54 -13.92
N ALA A 7 7.35 2.61 -12.59
CA ALA A 7 7.62 1.45 -11.74
C ALA A 7 6.54 0.38 -11.88
N ILE A 8 5.26 0.78 -11.89
CA ILE A 8 4.15 -0.15 -12.15
C ILE A 8 4.28 -0.78 -13.55
N GLN A 9 4.55 0.03 -14.57
CA GLN A 9 4.76 -0.44 -15.95
C GLN A 9 5.98 -1.36 -16.09
N ALA A 10 7.02 -1.14 -15.29
CA ALA A 10 8.21 -1.99 -15.21
C ALA A 10 7.96 -3.31 -14.45
N GLY A 11 6.74 -3.56 -14.00
CA GLY A 11 6.35 -4.81 -13.33
C GLY A 11 6.50 -4.77 -11.81
N TYR A 12 6.85 -3.63 -11.21
CA TYR A 12 7.02 -3.51 -9.76
C TYR A 12 5.74 -3.24 -8.99
N GLY A 13 4.58 -3.18 -9.67
CA GLY A 13 3.30 -2.88 -9.03
C GLY A 13 2.98 -3.81 -7.85
N ASN A 14 3.33 -5.09 -7.94
CA ASN A 14 3.11 -6.08 -6.88
C ASN A 14 4.02 -5.90 -5.66
N ARG A 15 5.07 -5.08 -5.76
CA ARG A 15 5.99 -4.75 -4.67
C ARG A 15 5.65 -3.41 -4.01
N MET A 16 4.59 -2.75 -4.43
CA MET A 16 4.10 -1.51 -3.83
C MET A 16 3.07 -1.81 -2.73
N MET A 17 2.82 -0.82 -1.88
CA MET A 17 1.72 -0.77 -0.93
C MET A 17 0.99 0.56 -1.05
N LEU A 18 -0.23 0.63 -0.54
CA LEU A 18 -0.97 1.89 -0.40
C LEU A 18 -0.81 2.45 1.01
N GLU A 19 -0.20 3.62 1.13
CA GLU A 19 -0.15 4.39 2.36
C GLU A 19 -1.26 5.44 2.36
N ILE A 20 -2.01 5.53 3.45
CA ILE A 20 -3.06 6.55 3.64
C ILE A 20 -2.60 7.46 4.77
N SER A 21 -2.71 8.78 4.53
CA SER A 21 -2.46 9.79 5.55
C SER A 21 -3.27 9.52 6.84
N PRO A 22 -2.74 9.85 8.04
CA PRO A 22 -3.45 9.63 9.30
C PRO A 22 -4.85 10.27 9.34
N GLU A 23 -5.01 11.43 8.69
CA GLU A 23 -6.27 12.17 8.59
C GLU A 23 -7.20 11.64 7.48
N MET A 24 -6.77 10.60 6.76
CA MET A 24 -7.47 10.01 5.61
C MET A 24 -7.77 10.99 4.46
N ALA A 25 -6.96 12.05 4.34
CA ALA A 25 -7.13 13.10 3.33
C ALA A 25 -6.52 12.72 1.96
N PHE A 26 -5.42 11.96 1.97
CA PHE A 26 -4.72 11.50 0.77
C PHE A 26 -4.13 10.11 0.94
N GLY A 27 -3.84 9.47 -0.20
CA GLY A 27 -3.12 8.19 -0.26
C GLY A 27 -2.06 8.17 -1.35
N VAL A 28 -1.01 7.39 -1.14
CA VAL A 28 0.13 7.30 -2.06
C VAL A 28 0.59 5.85 -2.22
N LEU A 29 1.04 5.51 -3.42
CA LEU A 29 1.73 4.25 -3.66
C LEU A 29 3.20 4.42 -3.29
N SER A 30 3.64 3.65 -2.31
CA SER A 30 5.03 3.59 -1.85
C SER A 30 5.55 2.16 -1.98
N PRO A 31 6.87 1.97 -2.05
CA PRO A 31 7.46 0.65 -1.95
C PRO A 31 7.07 -0.04 -0.66
N ALA A 32 6.65 -1.30 -0.76
CA ALA A 32 6.05 -1.98 0.37
C ALA A 32 7.06 -2.23 1.48
N PHE A 33 6.60 -2.12 2.73
CA PHE A 33 7.21 -2.89 3.80
C PHE A 33 7.15 -4.37 3.45
N LYS A 34 8.20 -5.15 3.79
CA LYS A 34 8.20 -6.60 3.58
C LYS A 34 6.99 -7.23 4.30
N GLY A 35 6.01 -7.73 3.56
CA GLY A 35 4.74 -8.26 4.05
C GLY A 35 3.50 -7.37 3.79
N CYS A 36 3.67 -6.20 3.18
CA CYS A 36 2.60 -5.29 2.76
C CYS A 36 2.43 -5.22 1.24
N GLU A 37 3.09 -6.10 0.48
CA GLU A 37 2.99 -6.18 -0.98
C GLU A 37 1.53 -6.30 -1.45
N GLY A 38 1.08 -5.37 -2.30
CA GLY A 38 -0.29 -5.36 -2.80
C GLY A 38 -1.35 -5.02 -1.74
N ASN A 39 -0.94 -4.53 -0.57
CA ASN A 39 -1.81 -4.22 0.57
C ASN A 39 -1.61 -2.77 1.06
N PHE A 40 -2.22 -2.43 2.19
CA PHE A 40 -1.96 -1.18 2.91
C PHE A 40 -0.61 -1.18 3.63
N ALA A 41 -0.07 0.01 3.84
CA ALA A 41 1.02 0.24 4.77
C ALA A 41 0.54 0.02 6.21
N LEU A 42 0.83 -1.15 6.78
CA LEU A 42 0.45 -1.52 8.14
C LEU A 42 1.60 -1.24 9.10
N ASN A 43 1.33 -0.50 10.18
CA ASN A 43 2.33 -0.17 11.21
C ASN A 43 3.05 -1.41 11.79
N PHE A 44 2.35 -2.55 11.88
CA PHE A 44 2.94 -3.82 12.32
C PHE A 44 4.14 -4.26 11.48
N TYR A 45 4.13 -3.95 10.18
CA TYR A 45 5.16 -4.33 9.22
C TYR A 45 6.23 -3.25 9.01
N ALA A 46 6.05 -2.02 9.53
CA ALA A 46 6.98 -0.90 9.33
C ALA A 46 8.44 -1.24 9.70
N LYS A 47 8.64 -2.00 10.79
CA LYS A 47 9.99 -2.41 11.26
C LYS A 47 10.66 -3.48 10.38
N LYS A 48 9.93 -4.11 9.45
CA LYS A 48 10.50 -5.10 8.53
C LYS A 48 11.24 -4.46 7.34
N GLY A 49 11.12 -3.14 7.20
CA GLY A 49 11.82 -2.36 6.18
C GLY A 49 11.25 -2.54 4.77
N CYS A 50 11.76 -1.73 3.85
CA CYS A 50 11.35 -1.73 2.45
C CYS A 50 11.76 -3.03 1.72
N ASN A 51 10.88 -3.55 0.87
CA ASN A 51 11.15 -4.77 0.11
C ASN A 51 12.13 -4.58 -1.06
N PHE A 52 12.48 -3.35 -1.44
CA PHE A 52 13.56 -3.02 -2.39
C PHE A 52 14.92 -2.81 -1.71
N LEU A 53 15.00 -2.90 -0.37
CA LEU A 53 16.26 -2.86 0.34
C LEU A 53 16.89 -4.26 0.33
N LYS A 54 18.01 -4.38 -0.40
CA LYS A 54 18.80 -5.60 -0.53
C LYS A 54 20.27 -5.28 -0.26
N ASP A 55 20.90 -6.02 0.64
CA ASP A 55 22.32 -5.83 1.01
C ASP A 55 22.66 -4.37 1.37
N ASN A 56 21.75 -3.69 2.09
CA ASN A 56 21.81 -2.26 2.44
C ASN A 56 21.78 -1.28 1.26
N LEU A 57 21.40 -1.74 0.06
CA LEU A 57 21.24 -0.92 -1.14
C LEU A 57 19.78 -0.89 -1.59
N CYS A 58 19.35 0.26 -2.11
CA CYS A 58 18.02 0.44 -2.69
C CYS A 58 18.06 0.04 -4.17
N GLU A 59 17.29 -0.99 -4.54
CA GLU A 59 17.19 -1.48 -5.92
C GLU A 59 16.64 -0.43 -6.90
N LEU A 60 15.87 0.55 -6.42
CA LEU A 60 15.27 1.59 -7.27
C LEU A 60 16.17 2.82 -7.43
N TYR A 61 17.23 2.96 -6.63
CA TYR A 61 18.06 4.15 -6.63
C TYR A 61 18.73 4.39 -7.99
N GLY A 62 18.57 5.60 -8.53
CA GLY A 62 19.14 5.99 -9.83
C GLY A 62 18.47 5.37 -11.07
N THR A 63 17.43 4.54 -10.91
CA THR A 63 16.77 3.86 -12.05
C THR A 63 15.73 4.71 -12.78
N GLY A 64 15.32 5.84 -12.20
CA GLY A 64 14.16 6.62 -12.69
C GLY A 64 12.81 5.96 -12.42
N LEU A 65 12.77 4.97 -11.52
CA LEU A 65 11.58 4.24 -11.07
C LEU A 65 11.28 4.45 -9.58
N MET A 66 11.90 5.46 -8.95
CA MET A 66 11.70 5.74 -7.52
C MET A 66 10.38 6.48 -7.30
N PRO A 67 9.42 5.92 -6.54
CA PRO A 67 8.28 6.71 -6.08
C PRO A 67 8.71 7.97 -5.33
N LEU A 68 7.85 8.99 -5.30
CA LEU A 68 8.17 10.28 -4.68
C LEU A 68 8.51 10.16 -3.19
N GLU A 69 7.83 9.25 -2.50
CA GLU A 69 8.15 8.89 -1.11
C GLU A 69 9.62 8.45 -1.00
N CYS A 70 10.10 7.53 -1.85
CA CYS A 70 11.48 7.07 -1.81
C CYS A 70 12.51 8.16 -2.11
N ARG A 71 12.26 8.99 -3.13
CA ARG A 71 13.16 10.11 -3.43
C ARG A 71 13.26 11.05 -2.24
N PHE A 72 12.14 11.38 -1.61
CA PHE A 72 12.15 12.45 -0.61
C PHE A 72 12.47 11.94 0.80
N CYS A 73 11.91 10.82 1.22
CA CYS A 73 12.08 10.31 2.58
C CYS A 73 13.44 9.62 2.79
N HIS A 74 14.03 9.02 1.75
CA HIS A 74 15.16 8.11 1.90
C HIS A 74 16.43 8.49 1.15
N HIS A 75 16.35 9.35 0.13
CA HIS A 75 17.51 9.64 -0.73
C HIS A 75 17.89 11.14 -0.79
N ASP A 76 16.95 12.01 -1.14
CA ASP A 76 17.24 13.41 -1.47
C ASP A 76 16.99 14.39 -0.31
N ARG A 77 16.09 14.06 0.63
CA ARG A 77 15.57 15.02 1.63
C ARG A 77 15.38 14.41 3.03
N ILE A 78 16.37 13.65 3.49
CA ILE A 78 16.37 13.03 4.83
C ILE A 78 16.09 14.10 5.90
N GLY A 79 15.09 13.87 6.75
CA GLY A 79 14.69 14.80 7.83
C GLY A 79 13.66 15.87 7.44
N LEU A 80 13.23 15.94 6.17
CA LEU A 80 12.24 16.92 5.70
C LEU A 80 10.83 16.33 5.52
N GLY A 81 10.41 15.46 6.46
CA GLY A 81 9.15 14.73 6.38
C GLY A 81 7.95 15.62 6.03
N ARG A 82 7.80 16.78 6.69
CA ARG A 82 6.70 17.73 6.41
C ARG A 82 6.64 18.18 4.94
N LYS A 83 7.78 18.41 4.30
CA LYS A 83 7.83 18.79 2.87
C LYS A 83 7.44 17.61 1.99
N CYS A 84 7.83 16.39 2.37
CA CYS A 84 7.46 15.16 1.68
C CYS A 84 5.93 14.97 1.69
N HIS A 85 5.30 15.10 2.85
CA HIS A 85 3.84 15.01 2.99
C HIS A 85 3.10 16.04 2.10
N LEU A 86 3.56 17.30 2.09
CA LEU A 86 2.95 18.34 1.25
C LEU A 86 3.08 18.05 -0.25
N ASP A 87 4.21 17.50 -0.69
CA ASP A 87 4.43 17.19 -2.11
C ASP A 87 3.61 15.95 -2.54
N ILE A 88 3.46 14.96 -1.65
CA ILE A 88 2.56 13.81 -1.84
C ILE A 88 1.09 14.25 -1.89
N GLU A 89 0.66 15.13 -0.98
CA GLU A 89 -0.70 15.65 -0.94
C GLU A 89 -1.03 16.43 -2.23
N LYS A 90 -0.12 17.29 -2.69
CA LYS A 90 -0.27 18.00 -3.98
C LYS A 90 -0.45 17.03 -5.14
N GLU A 91 0.29 15.94 -5.14
CA GLU A 91 0.18 14.92 -6.18
C GLU A 91 -1.16 14.18 -6.12
N TRP A 92 -1.58 13.76 -4.94
CA TRP A 92 -2.89 13.15 -4.72
C TRP A 92 -4.04 14.06 -5.17
N ASN A 93 -3.94 15.36 -4.95
CA ASN A 93 -4.96 16.33 -5.35
C ASN A 93 -5.08 16.51 -6.87
N THR A 94 -4.23 15.88 -7.67
CA THR A 94 -4.41 15.83 -9.13
C THR A 94 -5.32 14.66 -9.54
N ALA A 95 -6.12 14.86 -10.59
CA ALA A 95 -6.95 13.78 -11.15
C ALA A 95 -6.12 12.54 -11.53
N MET A 96 -4.91 12.76 -12.06
CA MET A 96 -3.99 11.68 -12.39
C MET A 96 -3.57 10.88 -11.16
N GLY A 97 -3.24 11.55 -10.04
CA GLY A 97 -2.83 10.89 -8.81
C GLY A 97 -3.89 9.93 -8.28
N GLN A 98 -5.13 10.41 -8.17
CA GLN A 98 -6.26 9.61 -7.72
C GLN A 98 -6.55 8.43 -8.67
N VAL A 99 -6.50 8.66 -9.99
CA VAL A 99 -6.71 7.62 -11.00
C VAL A 99 -5.67 6.51 -10.90
N GLN A 100 -4.40 6.83 -10.63
CA GLN A 100 -3.35 5.80 -10.52
C GLN A 100 -3.53 4.94 -9.28
N VAL A 101 -3.85 5.55 -8.13
CA VAL A 101 -4.19 4.80 -6.91
C VAL A 101 -5.43 3.93 -7.14
N ALA A 102 -6.48 4.47 -7.77
CA ALA A 102 -7.69 3.69 -8.09
C ALA A 102 -7.39 2.50 -9.03
N LYS A 103 -6.57 2.70 -10.06
CA LYS A 103 -6.15 1.63 -10.98
C LYS A 103 -5.37 0.54 -10.25
N TRP A 104 -4.39 0.93 -9.44
CA TRP A 104 -3.58 -0.01 -8.69
C TRP A 104 -4.41 -0.80 -7.67
N THR A 105 -5.25 -0.14 -6.87
CA THR A 105 -6.10 -0.81 -5.88
C THR A 105 -7.06 -1.82 -6.51
N ARG A 106 -7.59 -1.51 -7.71
CA ARG A 106 -8.39 -2.44 -8.49
C ARG A 106 -7.57 -3.62 -9.01
N GLN A 107 -6.38 -3.36 -9.56
CA GLN A 107 -5.50 -4.39 -10.10
C GLN A 107 -5.09 -5.44 -9.04
N PHE A 108 -4.82 -5.00 -7.82
CA PHE A 108 -4.40 -5.89 -6.71
C PHE A 108 -5.58 -6.37 -5.85
N GLY A 109 -6.81 -6.03 -6.23
CA GLY A 109 -8.02 -6.48 -5.54
C GLY A 109 -8.12 -6.00 -4.09
N LEU A 110 -7.46 -4.90 -3.73
CA LEU A 110 -7.30 -4.44 -2.34
C LEU A 110 -8.66 -4.33 -1.63
N TRP A 111 -9.62 -3.69 -2.26
CA TRP A 111 -10.95 -3.49 -1.68
C TRP A 111 -11.71 -4.81 -1.50
N GLU A 112 -11.55 -5.75 -2.42
CA GLU A 112 -12.23 -7.05 -2.34
C GLU A 112 -11.66 -7.92 -1.22
N GLN A 113 -10.35 -7.85 -0.97
CA GLN A 113 -9.71 -8.51 0.17
C GLN A 113 -10.34 -8.06 1.50
N TYR A 114 -10.56 -6.76 1.68
CA TYR A 114 -11.17 -6.23 2.91
C TYR A 114 -12.69 -6.44 2.95
N LYS A 115 -13.38 -6.38 1.81
CA LYS A 115 -14.81 -6.75 1.75
C LYS A 115 -15.07 -8.20 2.15
N ALA A 116 -14.16 -9.11 1.84
CA ALA A 116 -14.26 -10.51 2.27
C ALA A 116 -14.10 -10.64 3.79
N LEU A 117 -13.21 -9.86 4.41
CA LEU A 117 -12.99 -9.85 5.86
C LEU A 117 -14.22 -9.35 6.64
N ILE A 118 -14.86 -8.26 6.18
CA ILE A 118 -16.06 -7.71 6.84
C ILE A 118 -17.30 -8.59 6.68
N LYS A 119 -17.35 -9.45 5.66
CA LYS A 119 -18.42 -10.43 5.48
C LYS A 119 -18.29 -11.63 6.42
N GLY A 120 -17.14 -11.74 7.13
CA GLY A 120 -16.80 -12.86 8.01
C GLY A 120 -16.65 -14.18 7.24
N PRO A 121 -16.12 -15.25 7.87
CA PRO A 121 -16.46 -16.59 7.43
C PRO A 121 -17.99 -16.69 7.48
N THR A 122 -18.62 -17.09 6.37
CA THR A 122 -20.02 -17.50 6.41
C THR A 122 -20.19 -18.49 7.56
N SER A 123 -20.87 -18.06 8.62
CA SER A 123 -21.23 -18.82 9.82
C SER A 123 -20.11 -19.17 10.82
N CYS A 124 -19.72 -18.22 11.67
CA CYS A 124 -19.53 -18.51 13.10
C CYS A 124 -20.90 -18.56 13.84
N ARG A 125 -21.94 -19.14 13.22
CA ARG A 125 -23.15 -19.50 13.97
C ARG A 125 -22.81 -20.79 14.72
N PRO A 126 -22.82 -20.81 16.06
CA PRO A 126 -22.70 -22.08 16.77
C PRO A 126 -23.82 -23.01 16.28
N PRO A 127 -23.54 -24.31 16.07
CA PRO A 127 -24.57 -25.27 15.71
C PRO A 127 -25.68 -25.20 16.75
N ASN A 128 -26.91 -25.02 16.28
CA ASN A 128 -28.09 -24.87 17.13
C ASN A 128 -28.24 -26.13 17.98
N LYS A 129 -27.90 -26.05 19.28
CA LYS A 129 -28.09 -27.13 20.25
C LYS A 129 -29.57 -27.24 20.65
N LYS A 130 -30.44 -27.61 19.72
CA LYS A 130 -31.77 -28.22 19.93
C LYS A 130 -32.06 -28.97 18.62
N THR A 131 -32.07 -30.30 18.59
CA THR A 131 -32.92 -31.17 19.40
C THR A 131 -32.19 -32.48 19.72
N ARG A 132 -32.29 -32.88 20.99
CA ARG A 132 -32.00 -34.23 21.47
C ARG A 132 -32.98 -35.21 20.85
N ASP A 133 -32.44 -36.36 20.47
CA ASP A 133 -32.94 -37.73 20.52
C ASP A 133 -34.45 -38.04 20.65
N PHE A 134 -34.76 -39.18 20.01
CA PHE A 134 -35.75 -40.21 20.33
C PHE A 134 -37.09 -40.23 19.55
N ILE A 135 -37.16 -41.31 18.75
CA ILE A 135 -38.31 -42.07 18.23
C ILE A 135 -38.96 -41.52 16.96
#